data_AF-A0A7S0VCU7-F1
#
_entry.id   AF-A0A7S0VCU7-F1
#
_cell.length_a   1.000
_cell.length_b   1.000
_cell.length_c   1.000
_cell.angle_alpha   90.00
_cell.angle_beta   90.00
_cell.angle_gamma   90.00
#
_symmetry.space_group_name_H-M   'P 1'
#
loop_
_entity.id
_entity.type
_entity.pdbx_description
1 polymer ?
#
loop_
_entity_poly.entity_id
_entity_poly.type
_entity_poly.pdbx_seq_one_letter_code
_entity_poly.pdbx_strand_id
1 'polypeptide(L)'
;MRKGQVPQGGMSSEDLAFLDPELPVAEASRLLKDVLTKYVNDKNKSLKQLQVSILNNNLFKGILKMAYSKNASAFELLRLLSFRNRIFVQNLAMTGMIRLVEEVLSDDGVPSDKETYVTMSAALSLLAAMLAANLEIHSAVMASNIPSRLVQLCRLTNEEETYGIAESNPGSPISSNELLLSNCAATSIRNLCHQESNHRSLLELGAASALSDMLQHNKHDHYRRVNAAMGLALLVGHEEGDSLLTLDESLAKDMLDVLRSSQRDDKIHGGFWTMWKVCQALAQLSVNDANKLLIIRGGGVEVLTEIIVGEQRTNKPSTLKYCVETLWNLAFVDEAKIRILKAPGLVDGISMLLRSNFDSVRDAAKGCLFTLRSEDSSAFAAAVGEGGEGGALSGAAAGGGGERGGAERGGGERGGGER
;
A
#
# COMPACT_ATOMS: atom_id res chain seq x y z
N MET A 1 31.75 -2.91 22.01
CA MET A 1 31.74 -3.87 20.89
C MET A 1 31.32 -5.25 21.41
N ARG A 2 30.07 -5.66 21.16
CA ARG A 2 29.66 -7.08 21.25
C ARG A 2 29.30 -7.53 19.84
N LYS A 3 30.08 -8.46 19.29
CA LYS A 3 29.76 -9.17 18.04
C LYS A 3 28.45 -9.90 18.27
N GLY A 4 27.38 -9.43 17.65
CA GLY A 4 26.11 -10.16 17.59
C GLY A 4 26.34 -11.44 16.81
N GLN A 5 26.11 -12.59 17.46
CA GLN A 5 25.96 -13.86 16.77
C GLN A 5 24.82 -13.72 15.76
N VAL A 6 25.15 -13.88 14.48
CA VAL A 6 24.17 -14.12 13.42
C VAL A 6 23.51 -15.47 13.74
N PRO A 7 22.17 -15.59 13.76
CA PRO A 7 21.53 -16.88 13.98
C PRO A 7 21.89 -17.80 12.81
N GLN A 8 22.59 -18.90 13.12
CA GLN A 8 22.86 -20.01 12.21
C GLN A 8 21.55 -20.75 11.91
N GLY A 9 20.78 -20.24 10.96
CA GLY A 9 19.72 -20.98 10.27
C GLY A 9 20.21 -21.32 8.87
N GLY A 10 21.11 -22.30 8.72
CA GLY A 10 21.51 -22.78 7.40
C GLY A 10 20.33 -23.43 6.68
N MET A 11 20.27 -23.31 5.34
CA MET A 11 19.35 -24.13 4.53
C MET A 11 19.78 -25.59 4.63
N SER A 12 18.86 -26.52 4.88
CA SER A 12 19.24 -27.94 4.94
C SER A 12 19.65 -28.46 3.55
N SER A 13 20.39 -29.56 3.49
CA SER A 13 20.74 -30.19 2.21
C SER A 13 19.50 -30.66 1.45
N GLU A 14 18.47 -31.10 2.18
CA GLU A 14 17.17 -31.49 1.62
C GLU A 14 16.45 -30.28 1.01
N ASP A 15 16.51 -29.12 1.66
CA ASP A 15 15.94 -27.85 1.15
C ASP A 15 16.68 -27.31 -0.08
N LEU A 16 17.80 -27.92 -0.51
CA LEU A 16 18.58 -27.52 -1.67
C LEU A 16 18.61 -28.58 -2.78
N ALA A 17 17.83 -29.65 -2.66
CA ALA A 17 17.81 -30.75 -3.63
C ALA A 17 17.49 -30.30 -5.07
N PHE A 18 16.72 -29.22 -5.25
CA PHE A 18 16.42 -28.66 -6.57
C PHE A 18 17.61 -27.95 -7.25
N LEU A 19 18.72 -27.72 -6.53
CA LEU A 19 19.94 -27.15 -7.10
C LEU A 19 20.86 -28.21 -7.72
N ASP A 20 20.48 -29.49 -7.66
CA ASP A 20 21.19 -30.56 -8.35
C ASP A 20 21.24 -30.24 -9.87
N PRO A 21 22.44 -30.08 -10.45
CA PRO A 21 22.59 -29.73 -11.86
C PRO A 21 22.04 -30.80 -12.82
N GLU A 22 21.90 -32.04 -12.38
CA GLU A 22 21.37 -33.14 -13.18
C GLU A 22 19.83 -33.22 -13.13
N LEU A 23 19.19 -32.47 -12.21
CA LEU A 23 17.75 -32.52 -12.04
C LEU A 23 17.04 -31.75 -13.18
N PRO A 24 16.04 -32.36 -13.84
CA PRO A 24 15.28 -31.67 -14.88
C PRO A 24 14.63 -30.38 -14.35
N VAL A 25 14.72 -29.29 -15.11
CA VAL A 25 14.22 -27.95 -14.70
C VAL A 25 12.76 -27.98 -14.24
N ALA A 26 11.91 -28.79 -14.87
CA ALA A 26 10.51 -28.93 -14.49
C ALA A 26 10.34 -29.55 -13.09
N GLU A 27 11.15 -30.56 -12.79
CA GLU A 27 11.15 -31.23 -11.48
C GLU A 27 11.78 -30.34 -10.39
N ALA A 28 12.92 -29.69 -10.71
CA ALA A 28 13.54 -28.69 -9.85
C ALA A 28 12.56 -27.57 -9.50
N SER A 29 11.82 -27.06 -10.48
CA SER A 29 10.81 -26.01 -10.30
C SER A 29 9.67 -26.44 -9.40
N ARG A 30 9.23 -27.70 -9.49
CA ARG A 30 8.17 -28.25 -8.63
C ARG A 30 8.64 -28.31 -7.17
N LEU A 31 9.80 -28.92 -6.92
CA LEU A 31 10.37 -29.00 -5.57
C LEU A 31 10.62 -27.62 -4.98
N LEU A 32 11.17 -26.70 -5.78
CA LEU A 32 11.45 -25.34 -5.37
C LEU A 32 10.17 -24.58 -4.99
N LYS A 33 9.06 -24.79 -5.70
CA LYS A 33 7.76 -24.17 -5.39
C LYS A 33 7.29 -24.55 -3.98
N ASP A 34 7.43 -25.82 -3.59
CA ASP A 34 7.03 -26.31 -2.28
C ASP A 34 7.90 -25.68 -1.17
N VAL A 35 9.23 -25.68 -1.38
CA VAL A 35 10.19 -25.07 -0.45
C VAL A 35 9.94 -23.57 -0.29
N LEU A 36 9.75 -22.82 -1.39
CA LEU A 36 9.48 -21.39 -1.33
C LEU A 36 8.14 -21.08 -0.66
N THR A 37 7.10 -21.87 -0.94
CA THR A 37 5.79 -21.70 -0.31
C THR A 37 5.90 -21.85 1.20
N LYS A 38 6.60 -22.90 1.66
CA LYS A 38 6.91 -23.10 3.08
C LYS A 38 7.70 -21.92 3.64
N TYR A 39 8.77 -21.51 2.98
CA TYR A 39 9.63 -20.43 3.48
C TYR A 39 8.91 -19.08 3.58
N VAL A 40 8.03 -18.77 2.62
CA VAL A 40 7.19 -17.57 2.66
C VAL A 40 6.17 -17.63 3.79
N ASN A 41 5.51 -18.77 3.99
CA ASN A 41 4.50 -18.93 5.03
C ASN A 41 5.10 -18.93 6.45
N ASP A 42 6.25 -19.58 6.62
CA ASP A 42 6.93 -19.74 7.90
C ASP A 42 7.84 -18.54 8.25
N LYS A 43 7.84 -17.49 7.42
CA LYS A 43 8.70 -16.29 7.59
C LYS A 43 10.17 -16.69 7.72
N ASN A 44 10.61 -17.68 6.93
CA ASN A 44 11.93 -18.28 7.05
C ASN A 44 13.02 -17.23 6.73
N LYS A 45 13.96 -17.05 7.67
CA LYS A 45 15.04 -16.04 7.57
C LYS A 45 16.00 -16.31 6.40
N SER A 46 16.07 -17.54 5.92
CA SER A 46 16.94 -17.99 4.84
C SER A 46 16.33 -17.81 3.45
N LEU A 47 15.08 -17.33 3.34
CA LEU A 47 14.41 -17.06 2.07
C LEU A 47 15.21 -16.12 1.16
N LYS A 48 15.80 -15.06 1.71
CA LYS A 48 16.61 -14.13 0.90
C LYS A 48 17.88 -14.78 0.37
N GLN A 49 18.53 -15.61 1.19
CA GLN A 49 19.71 -16.36 0.76
C GLN A 49 19.35 -17.33 -0.36
N LEU A 50 18.24 -18.06 -0.22
CA LEU A 50 17.72 -18.96 -1.25
C LEU A 50 17.45 -18.23 -2.57
N GLN A 51 16.73 -17.10 -2.52
CA GLN A 51 16.43 -16.28 -3.70
C GLN A 51 17.71 -15.83 -4.43
N VAL A 52 18.75 -15.44 -3.68
CA VAL A 52 20.06 -15.06 -4.25
C VAL A 52 20.77 -16.27 -4.88
N SER A 53 20.76 -17.43 -4.22
CA SER A 53 21.35 -18.66 -4.75
C SER A 53 20.71 -19.07 -6.07
N ILE A 54 19.38 -18.96 -6.19
CA ILE A 54 18.66 -19.29 -7.42
C ILE A 54 18.98 -18.30 -8.52
N LEU A 55 19.00 -17.00 -8.22
CA LEU A 55 19.32 -15.95 -9.19
C LEU A 55 20.70 -16.15 -9.84
N ASN A 56 21.66 -16.67 -9.09
CA ASN A 56 23.02 -16.96 -9.55
C ASN A 56 23.21 -18.35 -10.17
N ASN A 57 22.14 -19.15 -10.28
CA ASN A 57 22.17 -20.52 -10.79
C ASN A 57 21.51 -20.62 -12.18
N ASN A 58 21.89 -21.63 -12.98
CA ASN A 58 21.27 -21.95 -14.26
C ASN A 58 19.76 -22.25 -14.14
N LEU A 59 19.28 -22.66 -12.96
CA LEU A 59 17.87 -22.84 -12.68
C LEU A 59 17.05 -21.58 -12.98
N PHE A 60 17.55 -20.37 -12.66
CA PHE A 60 16.84 -19.13 -12.99
C PHE A 60 16.65 -18.95 -14.50
N LYS A 61 17.68 -19.25 -15.31
CA LYS A 61 17.57 -19.22 -16.78
C LYS A 61 16.55 -20.24 -17.30
N GLY A 62 16.51 -21.43 -16.70
CA GLY A 62 15.52 -22.46 -17.02
C GLY A 62 14.09 -21.99 -16.72
N ILE A 63 13.87 -21.39 -15.55
CA ILE A 63 12.57 -20.83 -15.15
C ILE A 63 12.16 -19.70 -16.10
N LEU A 64 13.08 -18.81 -16.47
CA LEU A 64 12.80 -17.75 -17.44
C LEU A 64 12.38 -18.33 -18.79
N LYS A 65 13.09 -19.35 -19.30
CA LYS A 65 12.72 -20.02 -20.56
C LYS A 65 11.30 -20.59 -20.50
N MET A 66 10.92 -21.22 -19.39
CA MET A 66 9.56 -21.70 -19.19
C MET A 66 8.53 -20.56 -19.16
N ALA A 67 8.84 -19.45 -18.50
CA ALA A 67 7.96 -18.28 -18.47
C ALA A 67 7.78 -17.68 -19.89
N TYR A 68 8.85 -17.58 -20.68
CA TYR A 68 8.79 -17.15 -22.09
C TYR A 68 8.00 -18.11 -22.99
N SER A 69 7.90 -19.38 -22.60
CA SER A 69 6.96 -20.34 -23.19
C SER A 69 5.55 -20.25 -22.59
N LYS A 70 5.22 -19.15 -21.91
CA LYS A 70 3.93 -18.86 -21.28
C LYS A 70 3.47 -19.93 -20.27
N ASN A 71 4.42 -20.58 -19.59
CA ASN A 71 4.09 -21.59 -18.57
C ASN A 71 3.64 -20.95 -17.25
N ALA A 72 2.39 -21.17 -16.85
CA ALA A 72 1.82 -20.62 -15.61
C ALA A 72 2.63 -20.98 -14.33
N SER A 73 3.17 -22.19 -14.24
CA SER A 73 3.96 -22.61 -13.07
C SER A 73 5.25 -21.81 -12.93
N ALA A 74 5.84 -21.36 -14.05
CA ALA A 74 7.02 -20.51 -14.03
C ALA A 74 6.69 -19.10 -13.50
N PHE A 75 5.55 -18.52 -13.90
CA PHE A 75 5.09 -17.24 -13.34
C PHE A 75 4.83 -17.32 -11.84
N GLU A 76 4.18 -18.39 -11.36
CA GLU A 76 3.96 -18.62 -9.93
C GLU A 76 5.26 -18.75 -9.15
N LEU A 77 6.25 -19.44 -9.73
CA LEU A 77 7.55 -19.61 -9.11
C LEU A 77 8.31 -18.28 -9.01
N LEU A 78 8.32 -17.50 -10.09
CA LEU A 78 8.89 -16.16 -10.11
C LEU A 78 8.18 -15.21 -9.14
N ARG A 79 6.86 -15.39 -8.93
CA ARG A 79 6.09 -14.60 -7.95
C ARG A 79 6.57 -14.88 -6.54
N LEU A 80 6.78 -16.14 -6.18
CA LEU A 80 7.32 -16.54 -4.87
C LEU A 80 8.76 -16.02 -4.68
N LEU A 81 9.59 -16.10 -5.72
CA LEU A 81 10.95 -15.56 -5.70
C LEU A 81 11.00 -14.03 -5.59
N SER A 82 9.96 -13.35 -6.09
CA SER A 82 9.82 -11.89 -5.98
C SER A 82 9.37 -11.42 -4.60
N PHE A 83 8.89 -12.33 -3.73
CA PHE A 83 8.34 -11.97 -2.42
C PHE A 83 9.34 -11.20 -1.57
N ARG A 84 9.03 -9.92 -1.31
CA ARG A 84 9.81 -8.98 -0.50
C ARG A 84 11.29 -8.89 -0.90
N ASN A 85 11.60 -9.12 -2.18
CA ASN A 85 12.97 -9.08 -2.71
C ASN A 85 13.11 -8.11 -3.88
N ARG A 86 13.44 -6.86 -3.55
CA ARG A 86 13.66 -5.78 -4.54
C ARG A 86 14.75 -6.13 -5.56
N ILE A 87 15.86 -6.73 -5.12
CA ILE A 87 16.99 -7.06 -6.00
C ILE A 87 16.58 -8.12 -7.03
N PHE A 88 15.88 -9.16 -6.58
CA PHE A 88 15.37 -10.19 -7.49
C PHE A 88 14.40 -9.59 -8.52
N VAL A 89 13.47 -8.74 -8.08
CA VAL A 89 12.51 -8.06 -8.97
C VAL A 89 13.20 -7.14 -9.97
N GLN A 90 14.22 -6.39 -9.55
CA GLN A 90 15.00 -5.56 -10.47
C GLN A 90 15.68 -6.40 -11.54
N ASN A 91 16.31 -7.51 -11.17
CA ASN A 91 16.93 -8.44 -12.13
C ASN A 91 15.89 -9.05 -13.06
N LEU A 92 14.75 -9.46 -12.53
CA LEU A 92 13.65 -10.02 -13.32
C LEU A 92 13.09 -8.99 -14.32
N ALA A 93 12.97 -7.72 -13.95
CA ALA A 93 12.54 -6.68 -14.87
C ALA A 93 13.54 -6.48 -16.02
N MET A 94 14.85 -6.52 -15.73
CA MET A 94 15.91 -6.40 -16.74
C MET A 94 15.94 -7.55 -17.76
N THR A 95 15.31 -8.69 -17.47
CA THR A 95 15.23 -9.81 -18.44
C THR A 95 14.14 -9.63 -19.49
N GLY A 96 13.34 -8.54 -19.42
CA GLY A 96 12.19 -8.32 -20.31
C GLY A 96 10.85 -8.81 -19.74
N MET A 97 10.80 -9.24 -18.48
CA MET A 97 9.60 -9.84 -17.88
C MET A 97 8.36 -8.93 -17.92
N ILE A 98 8.53 -7.59 -17.84
CA ILE A 98 7.40 -6.66 -17.97
C ILE A 98 6.76 -6.75 -19.36
N ARG A 99 7.57 -6.82 -20.43
CA ARG A 99 7.06 -6.97 -21.79
C ARG A 99 6.38 -8.32 -21.99
N LEU A 100 6.95 -9.39 -21.43
CA LEU A 100 6.31 -10.71 -21.47
C LEU A 100 4.95 -10.73 -20.75
N VAL A 101 4.84 -10.06 -19.59
CA VAL A 101 3.57 -9.90 -18.89
C VAL A 101 2.58 -9.11 -19.76
N GLU A 102 3.01 -8.01 -20.38
CA GLU A 102 2.18 -7.26 -21.33
C GLU A 102 1.68 -8.13 -22.49
N GLU A 103 2.56 -8.93 -23.11
CA GLU A 103 2.22 -9.87 -24.19
C GLU A 103 1.21 -10.94 -23.74
N VAL A 104 1.29 -11.42 -22.50
CA VAL A 104 0.33 -12.35 -21.93
C VAL A 104 -1.03 -11.68 -21.69
N LEU A 105 -1.03 -10.37 -21.42
CA LEU A 105 -2.24 -9.59 -21.13
C LEU A 105 -2.86 -8.91 -22.35
N SER A 106 -2.21 -8.99 -23.51
CA SER A 106 -2.56 -8.21 -24.72
C SER A 106 -3.87 -8.61 -25.39
N ASP A 107 -4.47 -9.75 -25.03
CA ASP A 107 -5.80 -10.10 -25.54
C ASP A 107 -6.86 -9.21 -24.86
N ASP A 108 -7.67 -8.50 -25.63
CA ASP A 108 -8.69 -7.59 -25.13
C ASP A 108 -9.87 -8.34 -24.48
N GLY A 109 -10.07 -9.61 -24.79
CA GLY A 109 -11.15 -10.44 -24.26
C GLY A 109 -10.86 -11.09 -22.89
N VAL A 110 -11.90 -11.60 -22.24
CA VAL A 110 -11.72 -12.62 -21.18
C VAL A 110 -11.28 -13.92 -21.88
N PRO A 111 -10.21 -14.59 -21.40
CA PRO A 111 -9.77 -15.84 -21.99
C PRO A 111 -10.90 -16.88 -22.04
N SER A 112 -11.18 -17.41 -23.23
CA SER A 112 -12.22 -18.43 -23.42
C SER A 112 -11.77 -19.82 -22.99
N ASP A 113 -10.46 -20.08 -22.96
CA ASP A 113 -9.90 -21.36 -22.56
C ASP A 113 -9.22 -21.29 -21.18
N LYS A 114 -9.25 -22.44 -20.48
CA LYS A 114 -8.74 -22.57 -19.12
C LYS A 114 -7.23 -22.34 -19.02
N GLU A 115 -6.46 -22.70 -20.04
CA GLU A 115 -5.00 -22.62 -19.99
C GLU A 115 -4.52 -21.17 -20.09
N THR A 116 -5.06 -20.42 -21.03
CA THR A 116 -4.82 -18.97 -21.16
C THR A 116 -5.23 -18.24 -19.89
N TYR A 117 -6.39 -18.60 -19.32
CA TYR A 117 -6.86 -18.03 -18.06
C TYR A 117 -5.85 -18.23 -16.91
N VAL A 118 -5.40 -19.47 -16.70
CA VAL A 118 -4.46 -19.83 -15.63
C VAL A 118 -3.12 -19.10 -15.82
N THR A 119 -2.65 -19.02 -17.06
CA THR A 119 -1.40 -18.32 -17.40
C THR A 119 -1.53 -16.81 -17.16
N MET A 120 -2.63 -16.18 -17.57
CA MET A 120 -2.86 -14.76 -17.36
C MET A 120 -2.97 -14.40 -15.88
N SER A 121 -3.69 -15.22 -15.11
CA SER A 121 -3.79 -15.07 -13.66
C SER A 121 -2.43 -15.19 -12.96
N ALA A 122 -1.60 -16.15 -13.36
CA ALA A 122 -0.26 -16.32 -12.80
C ALA A 122 0.66 -15.13 -13.15
N ALA A 123 0.59 -14.63 -14.39
CA ALA A 123 1.35 -13.47 -14.84
C ALA A 123 0.93 -12.19 -14.09
N LEU A 124 -0.37 -11.95 -13.89
CA LEU A 124 -0.87 -10.82 -13.08
C LEU A 124 -0.47 -10.93 -11.62
N SER A 125 -0.51 -12.15 -11.06
CA SER A 125 -0.08 -12.38 -9.69
C SER A 125 1.41 -12.12 -9.50
N LEU A 126 2.23 -12.47 -10.50
CA LEU A 126 3.64 -12.09 -10.57
C LEU A 126 3.79 -10.57 -10.64
N LEU A 127 3.08 -9.90 -11.56
CA LEU A 127 3.12 -8.44 -11.71
C LEU A 127 2.79 -7.72 -10.39
N ALA A 128 1.71 -8.13 -9.73
CA ALA A 128 1.31 -7.59 -8.44
C ALA A 128 2.42 -7.75 -7.38
N ALA A 129 3.10 -8.89 -7.34
CA ALA A 129 4.23 -9.12 -6.42
C ALA A 129 5.45 -8.27 -6.77
N MET A 130 5.78 -8.14 -8.06
CA MET A 130 6.87 -7.29 -8.54
C MET A 130 6.63 -5.82 -8.16
N LEU A 131 5.44 -5.29 -8.47
CA LEU A 131 5.04 -3.91 -8.14
C LEU A 131 5.01 -3.67 -6.62
N ALA A 132 4.67 -4.70 -5.83
CA ALA A 132 4.68 -4.60 -4.39
C ALA A 132 6.10 -4.47 -3.81
N ALA A 133 7.07 -5.17 -4.40
CA ALA A 133 8.42 -5.30 -3.88
C ALA A 133 9.42 -4.25 -4.42
N ASN A 134 9.18 -3.69 -5.61
CA ASN A 134 10.05 -2.68 -6.20
C ASN A 134 9.26 -1.52 -6.82
N LEU A 135 9.51 -0.31 -6.34
CA LEU A 135 8.95 0.92 -6.88
C LEU A 135 9.63 1.32 -8.20
N GLU A 136 10.91 0.99 -8.41
CA GLU A 136 11.68 1.45 -9.57
C GLU A 136 11.15 0.91 -10.91
N ILE A 137 10.40 -0.18 -10.89
CA ILE A 137 9.82 -0.76 -12.11
C ILE A 137 8.48 -0.13 -12.51
N HIS A 138 7.89 0.73 -11.66
CA HIS A 138 6.56 1.28 -11.91
C HIS A 138 6.55 2.14 -13.17
N SER A 139 7.57 2.95 -13.41
CA SER A 139 7.68 3.77 -14.63
C SER A 139 7.70 2.92 -15.90
N ALA A 140 8.39 1.78 -15.88
CA ALA A 140 8.41 0.83 -17.00
C ALA A 140 7.04 0.18 -17.23
N VAL A 141 6.29 -0.13 -16.17
CA VAL A 141 4.91 -0.63 -16.28
C VAL A 141 3.97 0.48 -16.77
N MET A 142 4.09 1.70 -16.26
CA MET A 142 3.26 2.83 -16.70
C MET A 142 3.51 3.25 -18.15
N ALA A 143 4.69 2.96 -18.71
CA ALA A 143 5.02 3.19 -20.11
C ALA A 143 4.51 2.10 -21.09
N SER A 144 3.80 1.09 -20.59
CA SER A 144 3.25 -0.03 -21.37
C SER A 144 1.72 0.07 -21.48
N ASN A 145 1.09 -0.88 -22.18
CA ASN A 145 -0.38 -1.02 -22.21
C ASN A 145 -0.96 -1.71 -20.96
N ILE A 146 -0.10 -2.19 -20.05
CA ILE A 146 -0.54 -2.89 -18.83
C ILE A 146 -1.54 -2.05 -18.02
N PRO A 147 -1.33 -0.75 -17.72
CA PRO A 147 -2.26 0.02 -16.89
C PRO A 147 -3.68 0.07 -17.47
N SER A 148 -3.80 0.29 -18.79
CA SER A 148 -5.10 0.27 -19.49
C SER A 148 -5.78 -1.09 -19.31
N ARG A 149 -5.03 -2.17 -19.51
CA ARG A 149 -5.54 -3.53 -19.35
C ARG A 149 -5.92 -3.86 -17.91
N LEU A 150 -5.17 -3.39 -16.92
CA LEU A 150 -5.53 -3.57 -15.50
C LEU A 150 -6.87 -2.91 -15.18
N VAL A 151 -7.13 -1.70 -15.71
CA VAL A 151 -8.42 -1.02 -15.51
C VAL A 151 -9.56 -1.80 -16.14
N GLN A 152 -9.39 -2.32 -17.36
CA GLN A 152 -10.38 -3.18 -17.99
C GLN A 152 -10.67 -4.44 -17.16
N LEU A 153 -9.62 -5.12 -16.67
CA LEU A 153 -9.75 -6.34 -15.87
C LEU A 153 -10.44 -6.10 -14.52
N CYS A 154 -10.30 -4.92 -13.92
CA CYS A 154 -11.06 -4.55 -12.72
C CYS A 154 -12.57 -4.51 -12.97
N ARG A 155 -13.01 -4.16 -14.19
CA ARG A 155 -14.43 -4.02 -14.54
C ARG A 155 -15.15 -5.33 -14.83
N LEU A 156 -14.42 -6.44 -15.01
CA LEU A 156 -14.99 -7.75 -15.37
C LEU A 156 -16.07 -8.27 -14.41
N THR A 157 -16.12 -7.77 -13.18
CA THR A 157 -17.06 -8.26 -12.17
C THR A 157 -18.22 -7.29 -11.87
N ASN A 158 -18.38 -6.24 -12.68
CA ASN A 158 -19.38 -5.19 -12.45
C ASN A 158 -20.58 -5.26 -13.42
N GLU A 159 -20.65 -6.25 -14.31
CA GLU A 159 -21.66 -6.33 -15.37
C GLU A 159 -23.03 -6.90 -14.94
N GLU A 160 -23.24 -7.26 -13.67
CA GLU A 160 -24.53 -7.83 -13.23
C GLU A 160 -25.69 -6.81 -13.13
N GLU A 161 -25.45 -5.49 -13.22
CA GLU A 161 -26.54 -4.49 -13.00
C GLU A 161 -26.90 -3.60 -14.20
N THR A 162 -26.23 -3.67 -15.35
CA THR A 162 -26.39 -2.63 -16.41
C THR A 162 -27.17 -3.02 -17.67
N TYR A 163 -27.80 -4.20 -17.74
CA TYR A 163 -28.72 -4.51 -18.84
C TYR A 163 -30.11 -4.90 -18.36
N GLY A 164 -30.95 -3.87 -18.22
CA GLY A 164 -32.38 -4.04 -18.41
C GLY A 164 -32.65 -4.49 -19.85
N ILE A 165 -33.32 -5.64 -19.97
CA ILE A 165 -34.07 -6.09 -21.14
C ILE A 165 -33.22 -6.41 -22.39
N ALA A 166 -32.51 -7.54 -22.36
CA ALA A 166 -32.35 -8.37 -23.56
C ALA A 166 -32.23 -9.85 -23.14
N GLU A 167 -33.08 -10.69 -23.74
CA GLU A 167 -33.28 -12.10 -23.44
C GLU A 167 -32.07 -12.99 -23.84
N SER A 168 -30.96 -12.89 -23.13
CA SER A 168 -29.88 -13.88 -23.20
C SER A 168 -29.39 -14.23 -21.79
N ASN A 169 -29.85 -15.38 -21.28
CA ASN A 169 -29.43 -16.09 -20.07
C ASN A 169 -29.09 -15.22 -18.83
N PRO A 170 -30.08 -14.88 -17.99
CA PRO A 170 -29.82 -14.30 -16.69
C PRO A 170 -29.21 -15.36 -15.75
N GLY A 171 -27.99 -15.14 -15.28
CA GLY A 171 -27.47 -15.84 -14.09
C GLY A 171 -26.41 -16.92 -14.31
N SER A 172 -25.43 -16.73 -15.18
CA SER A 172 -24.16 -17.43 -14.97
C SER A 172 -23.39 -16.67 -13.88
N PRO A 173 -23.18 -17.24 -12.68
CA PRO A 173 -22.35 -16.59 -11.66
C PRO A 173 -20.96 -16.29 -12.23
N ILE A 174 -20.40 -15.14 -11.86
CA ILE A 174 -19.01 -14.78 -12.16
C ILE A 174 -18.12 -15.99 -11.87
N SER A 175 -17.33 -16.40 -12.86
CA SER A 175 -16.46 -17.54 -12.67
C SER A 175 -15.43 -17.21 -11.58
N SER A 176 -15.08 -18.18 -10.72
CA SER A 176 -13.99 -18.03 -9.74
C SER A 176 -12.68 -17.50 -10.37
N ASN A 177 -12.57 -17.74 -11.67
CA ASN A 177 -11.56 -17.26 -12.58
C ASN A 177 -11.65 -15.73 -12.77
N GLU A 178 -12.69 -15.17 -13.39
CA GLU A 178 -12.80 -13.70 -13.54
C GLU A 178 -12.61 -12.94 -12.22
N LEU A 179 -13.06 -13.55 -11.10
CA LEU A 179 -12.81 -13.03 -9.77
C LEU A 179 -11.30 -12.87 -9.45
N LEU A 180 -10.50 -13.88 -9.76
CA LEU A 180 -9.08 -13.87 -9.50
C LEU A 180 -8.33 -12.86 -10.40
N LEU A 181 -8.70 -12.71 -11.67
CA LEU A 181 -8.10 -11.67 -12.54
C LEU A 181 -8.36 -10.27 -12.01
N SER A 182 -9.61 -9.95 -11.71
CA SER A 182 -10.00 -8.63 -11.18
C SER A 182 -9.29 -8.35 -9.84
N ASN A 183 -9.09 -9.37 -9.00
CA ASN A 183 -8.31 -9.25 -7.76
C ASN A 183 -6.86 -8.86 -7.99
N CYS A 184 -6.18 -9.59 -8.89
CA CYS A 184 -4.80 -9.31 -9.22
C CYS A 184 -4.66 -7.94 -9.91
N ALA A 185 -5.64 -7.55 -10.73
CA ALA A 185 -5.69 -6.25 -11.38
C ALA A 185 -5.79 -5.11 -10.36
N ALA A 186 -6.78 -5.17 -9.45
CA ALA A 186 -6.95 -4.16 -8.40
C ALA A 186 -5.73 -4.06 -7.48
N THR A 187 -5.14 -5.22 -7.13
CA THR A 187 -3.90 -5.29 -6.34
C THR A 187 -2.74 -4.58 -7.03
N SER A 188 -2.64 -4.72 -8.36
CA SER A 188 -1.61 -4.11 -9.20
C SER A 188 -1.82 -2.60 -9.36
N ILE A 189 -3.05 -2.16 -9.63
CA ILE A 189 -3.42 -0.74 -9.68
C ILE A 189 -3.10 -0.08 -8.33
N ARG A 190 -3.58 -0.64 -7.21
CA ARG A 190 -3.27 -0.16 -5.86
C ARG A 190 -1.76 -0.05 -5.66
N ASN A 191 -0.98 -1.04 -6.09
CA ASN A 191 0.47 -0.96 -5.98
C ASN A 191 1.05 0.23 -6.77
N LEU A 192 0.60 0.47 -8.00
CA LEU A 192 1.02 1.61 -8.83
C LEU A 192 0.62 2.95 -8.20
N CYS A 193 -0.51 3.01 -7.49
CA CYS A 193 -1.00 4.22 -6.81
C CYS A 193 -0.08 4.69 -5.66
N HIS A 194 0.86 3.88 -5.19
CA HIS A 194 1.83 4.33 -4.18
C HIS A 194 2.90 5.28 -4.73
N GLN A 195 2.92 5.55 -6.04
CA GLN A 195 3.70 6.63 -6.63
C GLN A 195 2.79 7.70 -7.20
N GLU A 196 2.93 8.90 -6.66
CA GLU A 196 2.16 10.08 -7.06
C GLU A 196 2.34 10.42 -8.55
N SER A 197 3.53 10.18 -9.11
CA SER A 197 3.80 10.34 -10.54
C SER A 197 2.88 9.52 -11.45
N ASN A 198 2.25 8.46 -10.94
CA ASN A 198 1.36 7.60 -11.71
C ASN A 198 -0.10 8.06 -11.66
N HIS A 199 -0.47 8.91 -10.70
CA HIS A 199 -1.87 9.21 -10.38
C HIS A 199 -2.63 9.81 -11.56
N ARG A 200 -2.08 10.85 -12.20
CA ARG A 200 -2.71 11.51 -13.35
C ARG A 200 -3.06 10.51 -14.45
N SER A 201 -2.09 9.70 -14.88
CA SER A 201 -2.32 8.72 -15.95
C SER A 201 -3.29 7.62 -15.54
N LEU A 202 -3.28 7.17 -14.29
CA LEU A 202 -4.25 6.19 -13.80
C LEU A 202 -5.68 6.78 -13.74
N LEU A 203 -5.83 8.06 -13.37
CA LEU A 203 -7.10 8.78 -13.40
C LEU A 203 -7.63 8.91 -14.83
N GLU A 204 -6.78 9.32 -15.78
CA GLU A 204 -7.12 9.42 -17.20
C GLU A 204 -7.58 8.08 -17.81
N LEU A 205 -7.03 6.97 -17.34
CA LEU A 205 -7.46 5.62 -17.73
C LEU A 205 -8.77 5.16 -17.07
N GLY A 206 -9.30 5.92 -16.11
CA GLY A 206 -10.52 5.59 -15.39
C GLY A 206 -10.33 4.60 -14.23
N ALA A 207 -9.13 4.52 -13.65
CA ALA A 207 -8.85 3.63 -12.52
C ALA A 207 -9.72 3.94 -11.29
N ALA A 208 -9.96 5.22 -10.99
CA ALA A 208 -10.79 5.61 -9.84
C ALA A 208 -12.23 5.10 -9.97
N SER A 209 -12.85 5.23 -11.15
CA SER A 209 -14.18 4.67 -11.42
C SER A 209 -14.16 3.14 -11.27
N ALA A 210 -13.22 2.43 -11.89
CA ALA A 210 -13.17 0.98 -11.80
C ALA A 210 -13.00 0.47 -10.35
N LEU A 211 -12.19 1.15 -9.52
CA LEU A 211 -12.04 0.80 -8.10
C LEU A 211 -13.29 1.18 -7.28
N SER A 212 -13.95 2.30 -7.60
CA SER A 212 -15.20 2.70 -6.93
C SER A 212 -16.32 1.67 -7.18
N ASP A 213 -16.48 1.23 -8.43
CA ASP A 213 -17.44 0.18 -8.77
C ASP A 213 -17.15 -1.11 -7.97
N MET A 214 -15.87 -1.50 -7.87
CA MET A 214 -15.49 -2.65 -7.06
C MET A 214 -15.90 -2.50 -5.59
N LEU A 215 -15.81 -1.31 -5.00
CA LEU A 215 -16.26 -1.04 -3.64
C LEU A 215 -17.78 -1.19 -3.47
N GLN A 216 -18.54 -0.75 -4.48
CA GLN A 216 -20.01 -0.71 -4.43
C GLN A 216 -20.64 -2.11 -4.61
N HIS A 217 -20.09 -2.93 -5.52
CA HIS A 217 -20.71 -4.21 -5.90
C HIS A 217 -20.19 -5.43 -5.13
N ASN A 218 -19.06 -5.34 -4.41
CA ASN A 218 -18.40 -6.51 -3.79
C ASN A 218 -18.47 -6.53 -2.24
N LYS A 219 -19.63 -6.23 -1.64
CA LYS A 219 -19.79 -6.03 -0.17
C LYS A 219 -19.21 -7.15 0.71
N HIS A 220 -19.18 -8.39 0.21
CA HIS A 220 -18.71 -9.57 0.96
C HIS A 220 -17.25 -9.98 0.67
N ASP A 221 -16.58 -9.38 -0.32
CA ASP A 221 -15.17 -9.67 -0.60
C ASP A 221 -14.26 -8.62 0.07
N HIS A 222 -13.90 -8.91 1.31
CA HIS A 222 -13.01 -8.07 2.11
C HIS A 222 -11.67 -7.80 1.41
N TYR A 223 -11.09 -8.80 0.72
CA TYR A 223 -9.79 -8.65 0.05
C TYR A 223 -9.86 -7.61 -1.06
N ARG A 224 -10.89 -7.71 -1.90
CA ARG A 224 -11.15 -6.75 -2.99
C ARG A 224 -11.38 -5.36 -2.48
N ARG A 225 -12.31 -5.23 -1.52
CA ARG A 225 -12.72 -3.93 -1.01
C ARG A 225 -11.56 -3.19 -0.36
N VAL A 226 -10.73 -3.89 0.43
CA VAL A 226 -9.51 -3.30 1.00
C VAL A 226 -8.56 -2.82 -0.10
N ASN A 227 -8.29 -3.64 -1.13
CA ASN A 227 -7.43 -3.24 -2.24
C ASN A 227 -7.97 -2.02 -3.00
N ALA A 228 -9.26 -2.02 -3.28
CA ALA A 228 -9.93 -0.93 -3.99
C ALA A 228 -9.95 0.35 -3.16
N ALA A 229 -10.29 0.28 -1.87
CA ALA A 229 -10.27 1.39 -0.94
C ALA A 229 -8.87 2.01 -0.85
N MET A 230 -7.84 1.18 -0.73
CA MET A 230 -6.45 1.64 -0.71
C MET A 230 -6.05 2.35 -2.00
N GLY A 231 -6.39 1.78 -3.16
CA GLY A 231 -6.06 2.40 -4.45
C GLY A 231 -6.80 3.73 -4.64
N LEU A 232 -8.10 3.75 -4.35
CA LEU A 232 -8.95 4.92 -4.48
C LEU A 232 -8.52 6.05 -3.52
N ALA A 233 -8.23 5.72 -2.26
CA ALA A 233 -7.72 6.67 -1.27
C ALA A 233 -6.46 7.38 -1.75
N LEU A 234 -5.56 6.67 -2.43
CA LEU A 234 -4.33 7.25 -2.96
C LEU A 234 -4.56 8.10 -4.21
N LEU A 235 -5.61 7.83 -4.99
CA LEU A 235 -5.90 8.57 -6.22
C LEU A 235 -6.71 9.85 -5.97
N VAL A 236 -7.65 9.82 -5.02
CA VAL A 236 -8.62 10.92 -4.82
C VAL A 236 -8.70 11.44 -3.39
N GLY A 237 -8.04 10.78 -2.42
CA GLY A 237 -8.09 11.17 -1.00
C GLY A 237 -7.26 12.39 -0.62
N HIS A 238 -6.88 13.21 -1.60
CA HIS A 238 -6.17 14.47 -1.38
C HIS A 238 -7.14 15.63 -1.10
N GLU A 239 -8.40 15.50 -1.51
CA GLU A 239 -9.44 16.51 -1.31
C GLU A 239 -10.44 16.06 -0.24
N GLU A 240 -10.86 17.01 0.59
CA GLU A 240 -11.89 16.76 1.59
C GLU A 240 -13.24 16.54 0.92
N GLY A 241 -13.95 15.48 1.31
CA GLY A 241 -15.31 15.23 0.85
C GLY A 241 -15.45 14.59 -0.54
N ASP A 242 -14.39 14.03 -1.13
CA ASP A 242 -14.51 13.30 -2.40
C ASP A 242 -15.56 12.18 -2.29
N SER A 243 -16.57 12.24 -3.14
CA SER A 243 -17.73 11.34 -3.11
C SER A 243 -17.39 9.88 -3.41
N LEU A 244 -16.30 9.62 -4.15
CA LEU A 244 -15.86 8.26 -4.47
C LEU A 244 -15.24 7.60 -3.23
N LEU A 245 -14.74 8.39 -2.27
CA LEU A 245 -14.00 7.92 -1.12
C LEU A 245 -14.87 7.75 0.13
N THR A 246 -15.90 6.92 0.02
CA THR A 246 -16.83 6.64 1.14
C THR A 246 -16.55 5.26 1.74
N LEU A 247 -16.16 5.20 3.01
CA LEU A 247 -16.11 3.95 3.77
C LEU A 247 -17.49 3.59 4.33
N ASP A 248 -17.69 2.32 4.62
CA ASP A 248 -18.70 1.87 5.58
C ASP A 248 -18.01 1.26 6.82
N GLU A 249 -18.80 0.96 7.86
CA GLU A 249 -18.29 0.41 9.11
C GLU A 249 -17.52 -0.91 8.91
N SER A 250 -17.97 -1.76 7.99
CA SER A 250 -17.32 -3.05 7.73
C SER A 250 -15.94 -2.87 7.09
N LEU A 251 -15.84 -1.99 6.10
CA LEU A 251 -14.60 -1.73 5.39
C LEU A 251 -13.58 -0.98 6.24
N ALA A 252 -14.03 -0.03 7.07
CA ALA A 252 -13.17 0.63 8.05
C ALA A 252 -12.55 -0.39 9.02
N LYS A 253 -13.37 -1.35 9.50
CA LYS A 253 -12.89 -2.45 10.35
C LYS A 253 -11.92 -3.37 9.61
N ASP A 254 -12.22 -3.79 8.39
CA ASP A 254 -11.34 -4.64 7.59
C ASP A 254 -9.96 -3.99 7.36
N MET A 255 -9.94 -2.70 7.05
CA MET A 255 -8.70 -1.92 6.90
C MET A 255 -7.86 -1.93 8.17
N LEU A 256 -8.48 -1.81 9.35
CA LEU A 256 -7.81 -1.86 10.65
C LEU A 256 -7.34 -3.27 11.02
N ASP A 257 -8.11 -4.31 10.70
CA ASP A 257 -7.71 -5.72 10.92
C ASP A 257 -6.56 -6.12 9.99
N VAL A 258 -6.55 -5.59 8.76
CA VAL A 258 -5.42 -5.68 7.83
C VAL A 258 -4.18 -5.00 8.39
N LEU A 259 -4.32 -3.81 8.98
CA LEU A 259 -3.21 -3.11 9.61
C LEU A 259 -2.62 -3.92 10.79
N ARG A 260 -3.45 -4.38 11.73
CA ARG A 260 -3.04 -5.25 12.86
C ARG A 260 -2.35 -6.53 12.40
N SER A 261 -2.89 -7.17 11.36
CA SER A 261 -2.30 -8.39 10.82
C SER A 261 -0.94 -8.11 10.16
N SER A 262 -0.81 -6.99 9.45
CA SER A 262 0.46 -6.58 8.86
C SER A 262 1.55 -6.29 9.90
N GLN A 263 1.17 -5.76 11.08
CA GLN A 263 2.09 -5.52 12.20
C GLN A 263 2.64 -6.82 12.79
N ARG A 264 1.81 -7.87 12.86
CA ARG A 264 2.19 -9.22 13.29
C ARG A 264 2.89 -10.04 12.19
N ASP A 265 3.03 -9.45 11.01
CA ASP A 265 3.46 -10.11 9.79
C ASP A 265 2.58 -11.31 9.41
N ASP A 266 1.31 -11.32 9.79
CA ASP A 266 0.38 -12.43 9.57
C ASP A 266 -0.46 -12.23 8.29
N LYS A 267 -0.96 -13.35 7.76
CA LYS A 267 -1.90 -13.31 6.64
C LYS A 267 -3.30 -12.99 7.11
N ILE A 268 -4.00 -12.18 6.33
CA ILE A 268 -5.44 -11.97 6.46
C ILE A 268 -6.02 -11.81 5.05
N HIS A 269 -7.23 -12.36 4.86
CA HIS A 269 -7.89 -12.46 3.55
C HIS A 269 -7.00 -13.10 2.47
N GLY A 270 -6.17 -14.08 2.86
CA GLY A 270 -5.27 -14.81 1.94
C GLY A 270 -3.97 -14.09 1.57
N GLY A 271 -3.75 -12.84 1.99
CA GLY A 271 -2.58 -12.04 1.62
C GLY A 271 -1.72 -11.58 2.78
N PHE A 272 -0.43 -11.34 2.50
CA PHE A 272 0.42 -10.51 3.35
C PHE A 272 0.30 -9.04 2.95
N TRP A 273 0.14 -8.17 3.93
CA TRP A 273 -0.01 -6.74 3.72
C TRP A 273 1.25 -5.98 4.15
N THR A 274 1.51 -4.87 3.49
CA THR A 274 2.67 -4.03 3.80
C THR A 274 2.21 -2.87 4.67
N MET A 275 2.60 -2.87 5.95
CA MET A 275 2.11 -1.92 6.96
C MET A 275 2.12 -0.45 6.50
N TRP A 276 3.24 0.05 5.96
CA TRP A 276 3.31 1.46 5.54
C TRP A 276 2.33 1.81 4.41
N LYS A 277 1.98 0.85 3.54
CA LYS A 277 1.00 1.05 2.46
C LYS A 277 -0.41 1.19 3.01
N VAL A 278 -0.73 0.37 4.01
CA VAL A 278 -2.03 0.42 4.71
C VAL A 278 -2.15 1.72 5.51
N CYS A 279 -1.11 2.11 6.24
CA CYS A 279 -1.08 3.40 6.94
C CYS A 279 -1.23 4.58 5.97
N GLN A 280 -0.58 4.55 4.81
CA GLN A 280 -0.73 5.61 3.81
C GLN A 280 -2.17 5.75 3.35
N ALA A 281 -2.85 4.64 3.04
CA ALA A 281 -4.25 4.65 2.66
C ALA A 281 -5.14 5.20 3.78
N LEU A 282 -4.92 4.80 5.04
CA LEU A 282 -5.67 5.34 6.18
C LEU A 282 -5.44 6.84 6.39
N ALA A 283 -4.22 7.32 6.15
CA ALA A 283 -3.92 8.75 6.21
C ALA A 283 -4.74 9.52 5.16
N GLN A 284 -4.82 9.04 3.92
CA GLN A 284 -5.65 9.67 2.88
C GLN A 284 -7.15 9.53 3.18
N LEU A 285 -7.60 8.36 3.64
CA LEU A 285 -9.01 8.13 4.00
C LEU A 285 -9.49 9.06 5.11
N SER A 286 -8.64 9.33 6.10
CA SER A 286 -8.95 10.17 7.26
C SER A 286 -9.01 11.66 6.95
N VAL A 287 -8.68 12.10 5.72
CA VAL A 287 -8.96 13.49 5.31
C VAL A 287 -10.47 13.74 5.30
N ASN A 288 -11.27 12.77 4.89
CA ASN A 288 -12.73 12.87 4.87
C ASN A 288 -13.35 12.68 6.27
N ASP A 289 -14.17 13.63 6.72
CA ASP A 289 -14.82 13.64 8.04
C ASP A 289 -15.68 12.41 8.34
N ALA A 290 -16.46 11.92 7.37
CA ALA A 290 -17.29 10.74 7.57
C ALA A 290 -16.41 9.50 7.82
N ASN A 291 -15.30 9.39 7.09
CA ASN A 291 -14.33 8.32 7.29
C ASN A 291 -13.60 8.43 8.63
N LYS A 292 -13.29 9.65 9.12
CA LYS A 292 -12.68 9.85 10.45
C LYS A 292 -13.52 9.16 11.52
N LEU A 293 -14.84 9.42 11.54
CA LEU A 293 -15.76 8.81 12.52
C LEU A 293 -15.78 7.28 12.44
N LEU A 294 -15.78 6.72 11.23
CA LEU A 294 -15.78 5.26 11.03
C LEU A 294 -14.46 4.62 11.50
N ILE A 295 -13.32 5.26 11.23
CA ILE A 295 -12.00 4.81 11.70
C ILE A 295 -11.95 4.85 13.23
N ILE A 296 -12.49 5.90 13.86
CA ILE A 296 -12.54 6.04 15.33
C ILE A 296 -13.39 4.93 15.95
N ARG A 297 -14.61 4.71 15.43
CA ARG A 297 -15.51 3.65 15.90
C ARG A 297 -14.91 2.25 15.73
N GLY A 298 -14.15 2.03 14.65
CA GLY A 298 -13.43 0.78 14.39
C GLY A 298 -12.24 0.52 15.33
N GLY A 299 -11.90 1.46 16.21
CA GLY A 299 -10.77 1.36 17.12
C GLY A 299 -9.44 1.82 16.50
N GLY A 300 -9.50 2.76 15.55
CA GLY A 300 -8.33 3.23 14.82
C GLY A 300 -7.27 3.87 15.70
N VAL A 301 -7.66 4.62 16.75
CA VAL A 301 -6.72 5.24 17.68
C VAL A 301 -5.91 4.16 18.41
N GLU A 302 -6.56 3.09 18.85
CA GLU A 302 -5.95 1.98 19.57
C GLU A 302 -4.96 1.22 18.67
N VAL A 303 -5.35 0.90 17.42
CA VAL A 303 -4.45 0.25 16.44
C VAL A 303 -3.23 1.11 16.13
N LEU A 304 -3.41 2.41 15.92
CA LEU A 304 -2.31 3.34 15.64
C LEU A 304 -1.40 3.51 16.86
N THR A 305 -1.96 3.45 18.08
CA THR A 305 -1.19 3.45 19.33
C THR A 305 -0.26 2.25 19.42
N GLU A 306 -0.77 1.04 19.11
CA GLU A 306 0.03 -0.19 19.10
C GLU A 306 1.24 -0.09 18.15
N ILE A 307 1.13 0.67 17.05
CA ILE A 307 2.23 0.90 16.11
C ILE A 307 3.26 1.88 16.66
N ILE A 308 2.82 3.00 17.26
CA ILE A 308 3.73 4.04 17.76
C ILE A 308 4.44 3.62 19.04
N VAL A 309 3.70 3.02 19.98
CA VAL A 309 4.18 2.69 21.33
C VAL A 309 4.69 1.25 21.43
N GLY A 310 4.29 0.37 20.49
CA GLY A 310 4.64 -1.04 20.54
C GLY A 310 6.15 -1.31 20.51
N GLU A 311 6.54 -2.47 21.04
CA GLU A 311 7.94 -2.90 21.17
C GLU A 311 8.68 -3.10 19.83
N GLN A 312 7.98 -2.99 18.71
CA GLN A 312 8.53 -3.15 17.36
C GLN A 312 9.37 -1.90 16.98
N ARG A 313 10.60 -1.84 17.52
CA ARG A 313 11.57 -0.74 17.35
C ARG A 313 12.08 -0.50 15.91
N THR A 314 11.56 -1.23 14.91
CA THR A 314 12.04 -1.20 13.52
C THR A 314 10.98 -0.73 12.52
N ASN A 315 10.00 0.05 12.99
CA ASN A 315 9.04 0.67 12.10
C ASN A 315 9.74 1.57 11.07
N LYS A 316 9.40 1.39 9.79
CA LYS A 316 9.92 2.22 8.72
C LYS A 316 9.49 3.67 8.95
N PRO A 317 10.31 4.67 8.59
CA PRO A 317 9.95 6.08 8.68
C PRO A 317 8.61 6.38 8.00
N SER A 318 8.35 5.78 6.83
CA SER A 318 7.07 5.92 6.12
C SER A 318 5.89 5.39 6.92
N THR A 319 6.04 4.27 7.66
CA THR A 319 4.97 3.78 8.54
C THR A 319 4.66 4.82 9.62
N LEU A 320 5.69 5.31 10.31
CA LEU A 320 5.52 6.27 11.41
C LEU A 320 4.90 7.57 10.91
N LYS A 321 5.37 8.11 9.78
CA LYS A 321 4.79 9.28 9.11
C LYS A 321 3.29 9.11 8.93
N TYR A 322 2.86 8.09 8.18
CA TYR A 322 1.44 7.92 7.84
C TYR A 322 0.56 7.55 9.03
N CYS A 323 1.12 6.82 10.01
CA CYS A 323 0.44 6.54 11.27
C CYS A 323 0.12 7.84 12.02
N VAL A 324 1.11 8.73 12.14
CA VAL A 324 0.94 10.03 12.80
C VAL A 324 0.07 10.98 11.99
N GLU A 325 0.16 10.99 10.66
CA GLU A 325 -0.75 11.77 9.81
C GLU A 325 -2.21 11.32 9.99
N THR A 326 -2.45 10.02 10.11
CA THR A 326 -3.79 9.51 10.43
C THR A 326 -4.25 10.02 11.80
N LEU A 327 -3.43 9.89 12.84
CA LEU A 327 -3.75 10.41 14.18
C LEU A 327 -3.97 11.93 14.19
N TRP A 328 -3.21 12.67 13.41
CA TRP A 328 -3.37 14.11 13.25
C TRP A 328 -4.73 14.44 12.64
N ASN A 329 -5.11 13.79 11.54
CA ASN A 329 -6.42 13.98 10.93
C ASN A 329 -7.56 13.62 11.88
N LEU A 330 -7.41 12.54 12.65
CA LEU A 330 -8.41 12.15 13.65
C LEU A 330 -8.50 13.14 14.81
N ALA A 331 -7.41 13.82 15.19
CA ALA A 331 -7.38 14.76 16.32
C ALA A 331 -8.27 16.00 16.13
N PHE A 332 -8.80 16.24 14.92
CA PHE A 332 -9.84 17.23 14.65
C PHE A 332 -11.24 16.80 15.10
N VAL A 333 -11.41 15.54 15.52
CA VAL A 333 -12.64 15.02 16.13
C VAL A 333 -12.44 14.90 17.63
N ASP A 334 -13.28 15.56 18.43
CA ASP A 334 -13.14 15.60 19.90
C ASP A 334 -13.05 14.22 20.56
N GLU A 335 -13.87 13.27 20.10
CA GLU A 335 -13.84 11.89 20.59
C GLU A 335 -12.47 11.25 20.41
N ALA A 336 -11.87 11.38 19.22
CA ALA A 336 -10.53 10.88 18.95
C ALA A 336 -9.48 11.64 19.73
N LYS A 337 -9.58 12.98 19.81
CA LYS A 337 -8.66 13.81 20.59
C LYS A 337 -8.60 13.33 22.04
N ILE A 338 -9.73 13.09 22.68
CA ILE A 338 -9.80 12.56 24.05
C ILE A 338 -9.16 11.18 24.15
N ARG A 339 -9.43 10.26 23.20
CA ARG A 339 -8.83 8.92 23.18
C ARG A 339 -7.31 8.97 23.00
N ILE A 340 -6.81 9.81 22.10
CA ILE A 340 -5.36 10.00 21.85
C ILE A 340 -4.67 10.49 23.12
N LEU A 341 -5.26 11.47 23.81
CA LEU A 341 -4.69 12.03 25.05
C LEU A 341 -4.70 11.05 26.23
N LYS A 342 -5.67 10.13 26.26
CA LYS A 342 -5.79 9.10 27.30
C LYS A 342 -5.01 7.81 26.97
N ALA A 343 -4.53 7.65 25.74
CA ALA A 343 -3.82 6.45 25.31
C ALA A 343 -2.41 6.40 25.97
N PRO A 344 -2.12 5.38 26.80
CA PRO A 344 -0.87 5.32 27.54
C PRO A 344 0.37 5.37 26.63
N GLY A 345 1.26 6.34 26.90
CA GLY A 345 2.52 6.51 26.17
C GLY A 345 2.39 7.03 24.73
N LEU A 346 1.18 7.27 24.20
CA LEU A 346 1.00 7.70 22.81
C LEU A 346 1.56 9.11 22.57
N VAL A 347 1.18 10.07 23.41
CA VAL A 347 1.64 11.47 23.29
C VAL A 347 3.15 11.57 23.44
N ASP A 348 3.74 10.81 24.36
CA ASP A 348 5.20 10.71 24.52
C ASP A 348 5.84 10.07 23.29
N GLY A 349 5.25 8.99 22.76
CA GLY A 349 5.68 8.35 21.53
C GLY A 349 5.70 9.32 20.35
N ILE A 350 4.65 10.10 20.15
CA ILE A 350 4.59 11.15 19.11
C ILE A 350 5.64 12.24 19.38
N SER A 351 5.83 12.64 20.65
CA SER A 351 6.84 13.63 21.04
C SER A 351 8.28 13.15 20.78
N MET A 352 8.56 11.86 20.95
CA MET A 352 9.85 11.28 20.60
C MET A 352 10.13 11.36 19.09
N LEU A 353 9.10 11.29 18.25
CA LEU A 353 9.24 11.40 16.78
C LEU A 353 9.70 12.80 16.32
N LEU A 354 9.59 13.84 17.15
CA LEU A 354 10.20 15.14 16.88
C LEU A 354 11.73 15.08 16.77
N ARG A 355 12.36 14.02 17.28
CA ARG A 355 13.81 13.77 17.18
C ARG A 355 14.18 12.86 16.00
N SER A 356 13.23 12.51 15.14
CA SER A 356 13.47 11.69 13.96
C SER A 356 14.42 12.35 12.97
N ASN A 357 15.32 11.56 12.37
CA ASN A 357 16.19 12.02 11.27
C ASN A 357 15.44 12.25 9.95
N PHE A 358 14.12 12.00 9.92
CA PHE A 358 13.29 12.16 8.74
C PHE A 358 12.34 13.34 8.92
N ASP A 359 12.51 14.37 8.09
CA ASP A 359 11.76 15.64 8.17
C ASP A 359 10.25 15.39 8.10
N SER A 360 9.82 14.56 7.15
CA SER A 360 8.41 14.17 7.00
C SER A 360 7.79 13.55 8.25
N VAL A 361 8.56 12.79 9.04
CA VAL A 361 8.09 12.23 10.31
C VAL A 361 8.00 13.31 11.39
N ARG A 362 9.00 14.21 11.45
CA ARG A 362 8.99 15.33 12.40
C ARG A 362 7.82 16.26 12.14
N ASP A 363 7.54 16.57 10.88
CA ASP A 363 6.50 17.54 10.52
C ASP A 363 5.10 16.97 10.78
N ALA A 364 4.86 15.69 10.48
CA ALA A 364 3.63 15.00 10.91
C ALA A 364 3.46 15.04 12.44
N ALA A 365 4.52 14.76 13.20
CA ALA A 365 4.49 14.81 14.66
C ALA A 365 4.21 16.21 15.21
N LYS A 366 4.83 17.25 14.63
CA LYS A 366 4.54 18.65 14.99
C LYS A 366 3.08 19.00 14.74
N GLY A 367 2.54 18.69 13.55
CA GLY A 367 1.15 18.96 13.20
C GLY A 367 0.17 18.28 14.14
N CYS A 368 0.42 17.00 14.43
CA CYS A 368 -0.38 16.23 15.39
C CYS A 368 -0.35 16.87 16.79
N LEU A 369 0.84 17.14 17.35
CA LEU A 369 0.97 17.72 18.69
C LEU A 369 0.40 19.14 18.79
N PHE A 370 0.54 19.94 17.73
CA PHE A 370 -0.07 21.26 17.67
C PHE A 370 -1.60 21.18 17.77
N THR A 371 -2.21 20.26 17.00
CA THR A 371 -3.66 20.04 17.01
C THR A 371 -4.16 19.51 18.36
N LEU A 372 -3.36 18.67 19.04
CA LEU A 372 -3.69 18.18 20.38
C LEU A 372 -3.63 19.28 21.45
N ARG A 373 -2.81 20.32 21.26
CA ARG A 373 -2.57 21.43 22.21
C ARG A 373 -3.61 22.55 22.19
N SER A 374 -4.44 22.66 21.17
CA SER A 374 -5.40 23.79 21.04
C SER A 374 -6.37 23.88 22.23
N GLU A 375 -6.81 25.12 22.54
CA GLU A 375 -6.83 25.78 23.86
C GLU A 375 -7.71 25.21 25.00
N ASP A 376 -8.45 24.13 24.82
CA ASP A 376 -9.37 23.60 25.85
C ASP A 376 -8.92 22.30 26.54
N SER A 377 -7.70 21.81 26.30
CA SER A 377 -7.31 20.49 26.78
C SER A 377 -6.44 20.49 28.04
N SER A 378 -7.06 20.62 29.22
CA SER A 378 -6.45 20.24 30.51
C SER A 378 -5.92 18.80 30.49
N ALA A 379 -6.52 17.93 29.66
CA ALA A 379 -6.08 16.57 29.40
C ALA A 379 -4.72 16.50 28.69
N PHE A 380 -4.32 17.48 27.86
CA PHE A 380 -2.98 17.51 27.27
C PHE A 380 -1.90 17.75 28.32
N ALA A 381 -2.13 18.69 29.25
CA ALA A 381 -1.20 18.95 30.35
C ALA A 381 -1.05 17.72 31.27
N ALA A 382 -2.14 17.01 31.55
CA ALA A 382 -2.11 15.76 32.31
C ALA A 382 -1.34 14.65 31.58
N ALA A 383 -1.57 14.46 30.27
CA ALA A 383 -0.91 13.44 29.46
C ALA A 383 0.61 13.63 29.36
N VAL A 384 1.11 14.87 29.41
CA VAL A 384 2.55 15.19 29.38
C VAL A 384 3.17 15.17 30.79
N GLY A 385 2.37 15.35 31.84
CA GLY A 385 2.83 15.47 33.24
C GLY A 385 3.24 14.15 33.91
N GLU A 386 2.81 12.99 33.39
CA GLU A 386 3.15 11.67 33.96
C GLU A 386 4.47 11.09 33.41
N GLY A 387 5.14 11.78 32.48
CA GLY A 387 6.24 11.24 31.65
C GLY A 387 7.47 12.13 31.47
N GLY A 388 7.93 12.85 32.51
CA GLY A 388 9.34 13.28 32.58
C GLY A 388 9.62 14.80 32.60
N GLU A 389 10.59 15.14 33.45
CA GLU A 389 11.13 16.48 33.66
C GLU A 389 11.73 17.12 32.38
N GLY A 390 11.38 18.39 32.15
CA GLY A 390 12.30 19.42 31.67
C GLY A 390 12.85 19.29 30.23
N GLY A 391 12.02 19.61 29.24
CA GLY A 391 12.49 19.89 27.87
C GLY A 391 11.72 21.06 27.26
N ALA A 392 12.29 22.26 27.35
CA ALA A 392 11.70 23.49 26.82
C ALA A 392 11.30 23.38 25.35
N LEU A 393 9.99 23.43 25.09
CA LEU A 393 9.43 23.81 23.79
C LEU A 393 8.96 25.27 23.90
N SER A 394 9.91 26.20 23.95
CA SER A 394 9.65 27.62 23.76
C SER A 394 10.58 28.13 22.65
N GLY A 395 9.99 28.68 21.58
CA GLY A 395 10.76 29.34 20.52
C GLY A 395 10.15 29.27 19.13
N ALA A 396 8.94 29.81 18.94
CA ALA A 396 8.50 30.42 17.68
C ALA A 396 7.15 31.12 17.86
N ALA A 397 7.13 32.17 18.69
CA ALA A 397 6.05 33.15 18.70
C ALA A 397 6.63 34.49 19.12
N ALA A 398 7.20 35.24 18.17
CA ALA A 398 7.36 36.69 18.23
C ALA A 398 7.99 37.21 16.92
N GLY A 399 7.30 38.15 16.27
CA GLY A 399 7.93 39.11 15.36
C GLY A 399 7.20 39.32 14.04
N GLY A 400 6.33 40.33 13.96
CA GLY A 400 5.88 40.83 12.65
C GLY A 400 4.62 41.70 12.59
N GLY A 401 4.03 42.16 13.71
CA GLY A 401 3.01 43.21 13.69
C GLY A 401 3.67 44.58 13.84
N GLY A 402 3.73 45.35 12.75
CA GLY A 402 4.25 46.71 12.73
C GLY A 402 3.29 47.64 12.01
N GLU A 403 2.42 48.29 12.78
CA GLU A 403 1.64 49.46 12.36
C GLU A 403 2.56 50.62 11.96
N ARG A 404 2.25 51.29 10.84
CA ARG A 404 2.62 52.69 10.64
C ARG A 404 1.44 53.43 10.02
N GLY A 405 0.84 54.31 10.81
CA GLY A 405 -0.10 55.32 10.37
C GLY A 405 0.59 56.50 9.69
N GLY A 406 -0.06 56.98 8.62
CA GLY A 406 -0.33 58.38 8.28
C GLY A 406 0.76 59.44 8.38
N ALA A 407 1.15 59.98 7.23
CA ALA A 407 1.37 61.42 7.06
C ALA A 407 1.02 61.82 5.61
N GLU A 408 -0.03 62.66 5.48
CA GLU A 408 -0.43 63.34 4.26
C GLU A 408 0.56 64.46 3.86
N ARG A 409 0.67 64.66 2.54
CA ARG A 409 0.90 65.91 1.74
C ARG A 409 1.46 65.41 0.39
N GLY A 410 0.89 65.63 -0.79
CA GLY A 410 -0.08 66.59 -1.29
C GLY A 410 0.46 67.12 -2.62
N GLY A 411 -0.30 66.94 -3.72
CA GLY A 411 -0.23 67.79 -4.92
C GLY A 411 0.41 67.22 -6.21
N GLY A 412 -0.36 67.29 -7.31
CA GLY A 412 0.14 67.44 -8.70
C GLY A 412 -0.04 66.21 -9.62
N GLU A 413 -1.22 65.93 -10.19
CA GLU A 413 -1.76 66.40 -11.48
C GLU A 413 -1.05 65.91 -12.77
N ARG A 414 -1.88 65.35 -13.68
CA ARG A 414 -1.73 65.12 -15.16
C ARG A 414 -0.80 63.96 -15.55
N GLY A 415 -1.19 62.98 -16.37
CA GLY A 415 -2.08 62.94 -17.53
C GLY A 415 -1.33 62.07 -18.56
N GLY A 416 -1.78 60.86 -18.89
CA GLY A 416 -2.46 60.57 -20.16
C GLY A 416 -1.50 59.94 -21.17
N GLY A 417 -1.93 58.90 -21.89
CA GLY A 417 -1.31 58.51 -23.17
C GLY A 417 -1.02 57.02 -23.33
N GLU A 418 -1.84 56.40 -24.17
CA GLU A 418 -1.64 55.11 -24.85
C GLU A 418 -0.30 55.03 -25.59
N ARG A 419 0.36 53.87 -25.52
CA ARG A 419 0.64 52.93 -26.64
C ARG A 419 1.66 51.87 -26.23
#